data_AF-A0A935HBN4-F1
#
_entry.id   AF-A0A935HBN4-F1
#
_cell.length_a   1.000
_cell.length_b   1.000
_cell.length_c   1.000
_cell.angle_alpha   90.00
_cell.angle_beta   90.00
_cell.angle_gamma   90.00
#
_symmetry.space_group_name_H-M   'P 1'
#
loop_
_entity.id
_entity.type
_entity.pdbx_description
1 polymer ?
#
loop_
_entity_poly.entity_id
_entity_poly.type
_entity_poly.pdbx_seq_one_letter_code
_entity_poly.pdbx_strand_id
1 'polypeptide(L)'
;MSPPEDLAVLAALAVFPNYTANAMFVLDPQGRRRGPRSDHQASHELLVSPFLREAKLCGTCHDVGNVATTKLPDGRYRYNLVNTEAPDHDPWMQFPLERTYTEWKLSAFASGGVDLGGRFGGNRGPVVSTCQDCHMPTTSAQACYYGPTRNDMATHDFAGAAVPSLDLIAAYTAGDLDIDQGTIAAGRAKALSMLQRAATIELHRDGDDLVARVLNHSGHKLPTGHIEGRRVWLNLKFFDGTGTLIDERGHYDPVEAHLDEAGTTVYEMQVALSEDAAIATGLPAGLSTHMALADTLWRTLAFHRVGSTMRASPMPVHRWSASATPMASTGMSSVSCCLPAASV
;
A
#
# COMPACT_ATOMS: atom_id res chain seq x y z
N MET A 1 9.57 -16.28 22.75
CA MET A 1 10.03 -15.87 24.10
C MET A 1 11.19 -14.92 23.92
N SER A 2 11.21 -13.84 24.68
CA SER A 2 12.35 -12.92 24.71
C SER A 2 13.58 -13.58 25.36
N PRO A 3 14.80 -13.28 24.90
CA PRO A 3 16.02 -13.74 25.56
C PRO A 3 16.12 -13.20 27.01
N PRO A 4 16.84 -13.88 27.92
CA PRO A 4 16.98 -13.46 29.33
C PRO A 4 17.43 -12.00 29.50
N GLU A 5 18.27 -11.53 28.59
CA GLU A 5 18.76 -10.17 28.45
C GLU A 5 17.66 -9.10 28.41
N ASP A 6 16.49 -9.45 27.89
CA ASP A 6 15.35 -8.54 27.76
C ASP A 6 14.64 -8.34 29.09
N LEU A 7 14.76 -9.25 30.06
CA LEU A 7 14.03 -9.15 31.32
C LEU A 7 14.38 -7.86 32.08
N ALA A 8 15.67 -7.52 32.15
CA ALA A 8 16.12 -6.29 32.78
C ALA A 8 15.71 -5.05 31.99
N VAL A 9 15.72 -5.12 30.64
CA VAL A 9 15.29 -4.01 29.77
C VAL A 9 13.80 -3.74 29.97
N LEU A 10 12.97 -4.80 29.92
CA LEU A 10 11.53 -4.71 30.10
C LEU A 10 11.16 -4.26 31.51
N ALA A 11 11.86 -4.75 32.55
CA ALA A 11 11.63 -4.33 33.93
C ALA A 11 11.98 -2.85 34.18
N ALA A 12 12.86 -2.27 33.36
CA ALA A 12 13.25 -0.86 33.46
C ALA A 12 12.34 0.10 32.69
N LEU A 13 11.34 -0.39 31.94
CA LEU A 13 10.41 0.46 31.20
C LEU A 13 9.45 1.17 32.15
N ALA A 14 9.42 2.51 32.09
CA ALA A 14 8.40 3.31 32.76
C ALA A 14 7.05 3.25 32.02
N VAL A 15 7.08 3.09 30.70
CA VAL A 15 5.91 2.97 29.83
C VAL A 15 6.10 1.77 28.91
N PHE A 16 5.09 0.91 28.84
CA PHE A 16 5.10 -0.26 27.99
C PHE A 16 4.37 0.02 26.66
N PRO A 17 4.96 -0.36 25.51
CA PRO A 17 4.27 -0.31 24.23
C PRO A 17 3.22 -1.42 24.16
N ASN A 18 2.01 -1.13 24.62
CA ASN A 18 0.91 -2.10 24.67
C ASN A 18 0.27 -2.37 23.30
N TYR A 19 0.59 -1.56 22.29
CA TYR A 19 0.03 -1.63 20.95
C TYR A 19 1.13 -1.66 19.89
N THR A 20 0.75 -2.05 18.67
CA THR A 20 1.63 -2.09 17.49
C THR A 20 1.20 -0.99 16.52
N ALA A 21 1.68 0.23 16.77
CA ALA A 21 1.36 1.45 16.01
C ALA A 21 2.29 2.60 16.42
N ASN A 22 2.23 3.74 15.75
CA ASN A 22 2.83 5.02 16.19
C ASN A 22 4.29 4.94 16.69
N ALA A 23 5.13 4.17 15.99
CA ALA A 23 6.52 3.90 16.34
C ALA A 23 6.72 3.25 17.74
N MET A 24 5.76 2.48 18.23
CA MET A 24 5.85 1.77 19.50
C MET A 24 6.73 0.51 19.38
N PHE A 25 7.93 0.57 19.94
CA PHE A 25 8.83 -0.57 20.12
C PHE A 25 9.81 -0.31 21.29
N VAL A 26 10.46 -1.38 21.76
CA VAL A 26 11.48 -1.30 22.81
C VAL A 26 12.86 -1.30 22.16
N LEU A 27 13.68 -0.30 22.51
CA LEU A 27 15.09 -0.27 22.16
C LEU A 27 15.93 -0.87 23.28
N ASP A 28 16.92 -1.68 22.88
CA ASP A 28 17.91 -2.24 23.80
C ASP A 28 18.95 -1.16 24.13
N PRO A 29 19.01 -0.63 25.37
CA PRO A 29 19.89 0.47 25.70
C PRO A 29 21.38 0.09 25.66
N GLN A 30 21.69 -1.21 25.68
CA GLN A 30 23.05 -1.73 25.55
C GLN A 30 23.47 -1.87 24.08
N GLY A 31 22.58 -1.62 23.12
CA GLY A 31 22.86 -1.72 21.69
C GLY A 31 23.22 -3.13 21.23
N ARG A 32 22.80 -4.17 21.97
CA ARG A 32 23.07 -5.57 21.61
C ARG A 32 22.39 -5.87 20.27
N ARG A 33 23.17 -6.41 19.34
CA ARG A 33 22.72 -6.70 17.98
C ARG A 33 21.78 -7.88 17.97
N ARG A 34 20.74 -7.81 17.13
CA ARG A 34 19.71 -8.83 17.03
C ARG A 34 19.54 -9.32 15.61
N GLY A 35 19.23 -10.60 15.46
CA GLY A 35 18.97 -11.20 14.15
C GLY A 35 17.90 -12.28 14.19
N PRO A 36 17.34 -12.67 13.04
CA PRO A 36 16.22 -13.60 12.98
C PRO A 36 16.61 -15.08 13.15
N ARG A 37 17.91 -15.40 13.26
CA ARG A 37 18.47 -16.76 13.13
C ARG A 37 19.26 -17.19 14.35
N SER A 38 19.03 -18.42 14.79
CA SER A 38 19.80 -19.08 15.84
C SER A 38 21.10 -19.72 15.33
N ASP A 39 21.16 -20.10 14.05
CA ASP A 39 22.34 -20.67 13.38
C ASP A 39 23.32 -19.60 12.86
N HIS A 40 23.37 -18.44 13.51
CA HIS A 40 24.24 -17.35 13.09
C HIS A 40 25.71 -17.70 13.34
N GLN A 41 26.58 -17.24 12.44
CA GLN A 41 28.04 -17.36 12.56
C GLN A 41 28.64 -15.95 12.55
N ALA A 42 28.22 -15.13 13.52
CA ALA A 42 28.64 -13.75 13.63
C ALA A 42 29.91 -13.66 14.50
N SER A 43 30.85 -12.80 14.09
CA SER A 43 32.06 -12.51 14.88
C SER A 43 31.82 -11.57 16.07
N HIS A 44 30.55 -11.34 16.42
CA HIS A 44 30.10 -10.52 17.52
C HIS A 44 28.87 -11.16 18.16
N GLU A 45 28.54 -10.76 19.40
CA GLU A 45 27.31 -11.15 20.06
C GLU A 45 26.09 -10.84 19.17
N LEU A 46 25.19 -11.81 19.03
CA LEU A 46 23.94 -11.65 18.32
C LEU A 46 22.84 -12.40 19.05
N LEU A 47 21.86 -11.66 19.56
CA LEU A 47 20.68 -12.24 20.19
C LEU A 47 19.63 -12.57 19.12
N VAL A 48 18.98 -13.72 19.25
CA VAL A 48 17.90 -14.11 18.34
C VAL A 48 16.65 -13.29 18.68
N SER A 49 16.06 -12.65 17.67
CA SER A 49 14.82 -11.89 17.78
C SER A 49 13.74 -12.48 16.86
N PRO A 50 12.77 -13.22 17.41
CA PRO A 50 11.60 -13.68 16.66
C PRO A 50 10.80 -12.53 16.04
N PHE A 51 10.76 -11.37 16.71
CA PHE A 51 10.04 -10.17 16.28
C PHE A 51 10.45 -9.71 14.86
N LEU A 52 11.71 -9.91 14.47
CA LEU A 52 12.19 -9.55 13.12
C LEU A 52 11.53 -10.36 12.00
N ARG A 53 10.86 -11.47 12.33
CA ARG A 53 10.12 -12.33 11.39
C ARG A 53 8.60 -12.11 11.48
N GLU A 54 8.13 -11.25 12.37
CA GLU A 54 6.70 -10.99 12.56
C GLU A 54 6.28 -9.75 11.78
N ALA A 55 5.06 -9.78 11.22
CA ALA A 55 4.45 -8.60 10.61
C ALA A 55 4.32 -7.42 11.60
N LYS A 56 4.32 -7.69 12.91
CA LYS A 56 4.30 -6.67 13.97
C LYS A 56 5.48 -5.70 13.87
N LEU A 57 6.64 -6.13 13.37
CA LEU A 57 7.76 -5.23 13.11
C LEU A 57 7.34 -4.11 12.16
N CYS A 58 6.64 -4.43 11.08
CA CYS A 58 6.16 -3.44 10.12
C CYS A 58 5.02 -2.61 10.73
N GLY A 59 4.17 -3.24 11.54
CA GLY A 59 3.03 -2.60 12.18
C GLY A 59 3.41 -1.49 13.17
N THR A 60 4.64 -1.47 13.70
CA THR A 60 5.06 -0.35 14.55
C THR A 60 4.98 0.98 13.81
N CYS A 61 5.18 0.99 12.49
CA CYS A 61 5.14 2.20 11.67
C CYS A 61 3.98 2.22 10.67
N HIS A 62 3.46 1.06 10.26
CA HIS A 62 2.38 0.94 9.26
C HIS A 62 0.98 0.78 9.89
N ASP A 63 0.82 1.22 11.13
CA ASP A 63 -0.45 1.49 11.79
C ASP A 63 -0.28 2.83 12.50
N VAL A 64 -0.96 3.88 12.02
CA VAL A 64 -0.70 5.25 12.47
C VAL A 64 -2.00 5.92 12.89
N GLY A 65 -2.15 6.20 14.17
CA GLY A 65 -3.21 7.02 14.72
C GLY A 65 -2.75 8.47 14.85
N ASN A 66 -3.66 9.43 14.65
CA ASN A 66 -3.39 10.82 14.97
C ASN A 66 -3.42 11.01 16.49
N VAL A 67 -2.24 11.00 17.12
CA VAL A 67 -2.08 11.17 18.58
C VAL A 67 -2.59 12.54 19.09
N ALA A 68 -2.78 13.51 18.20
CA ALA A 68 -3.38 14.79 18.55
C ALA A 68 -4.90 14.71 18.69
N THR A 69 -5.53 13.55 18.44
CA THR A 69 -6.98 13.38 18.49
C THR A 69 -7.40 12.26 19.44
N THR A 70 -8.61 12.38 19.97
CA THR A 70 -9.29 11.34 20.75
C THR A 70 -10.65 11.06 20.13
N LYS A 71 -11.01 9.78 20.05
CA LYS A 71 -12.31 9.31 19.61
C LYS A 71 -13.37 9.52 20.69
N LEU A 72 -14.46 10.16 20.31
CA LEU A 72 -15.62 10.42 21.15
C LEU A 72 -16.60 9.21 21.12
N PRO A 73 -17.51 9.08 22.10
CA PRO A 73 -18.50 8.00 22.14
C PRO A 73 -19.43 7.93 20.91
N ASP A 74 -19.64 9.07 20.23
CA ASP A 74 -20.43 9.16 19.00
C ASP A 74 -19.62 8.77 17.73
N GLY A 75 -18.36 8.39 17.89
CA GLY A 75 -17.48 7.94 16.82
C GLY A 75 -16.72 9.06 16.11
N ARG A 76 -17.01 10.33 16.40
CA ARG A 76 -16.21 11.47 15.89
C ARG A 76 -14.87 11.56 16.62
N TYR A 77 -13.95 12.35 16.08
CA TYR A 77 -12.68 12.64 16.73
C TYR A 77 -12.65 14.10 17.16
N ARG A 78 -11.91 14.39 18.23
CA ARG A 78 -11.68 15.74 18.72
C ARG A 78 -10.20 15.92 19.00
N TYR A 79 -9.69 17.12 18.74
CA TYR A 79 -8.34 17.51 19.11
C TYR A 79 -8.11 17.52 20.63
N ASN A 80 -7.00 16.92 21.04
CA ASN A 80 -6.45 17.00 22.39
C ASN A 80 -5.87 18.39 22.64
N LEU A 81 -5.56 18.70 23.90
CA LEU A 81 -4.84 19.93 24.22
C LEU A 81 -3.45 19.90 23.59
N VAL A 82 -3.05 21.00 22.93
CA VAL A 82 -1.73 21.13 22.31
C VAL A 82 -0.64 20.98 23.37
N ASN A 83 0.46 20.29 23.03
CA ASN A 83 1.58 19.98 23.93
C ASN A 83 1.21 19.12 25.14
N THR A 84 0.16 18.30 25.03
CA THR A 84 -0.17 17.28 26.04
C THR A 84 -0.04 15.89 25.45
N GLU A 85 0.26 14.92 26.32
CA GLU A 85 0.27 13.51 25.96
C GLU A 85 -1.15 13.07 25.53
N ALA A 86 -1.21 12.14 24.58
CA ALA A 86 -2.49 11.57 24.17
C ALA A 86 -3.13 10.85 25.38
N PRO A 87 -4.42 11.04 25.66
CA PRO A 87 -5.09 10.38 26.79
C PRO A 87 -5.06 8.85 26.70
N ASP A 88 -4.95 8.30 25.49
CA ASP A 88 -4.82 6.87 25.21
C ASP A 88 -3.80 6.64 24.09
N HIS A 89 -3.02 5.56 24.22
CA HIS A 89 -2.02 5.13 23.25
C HIS A 89 -2.57 4.05 22.29
N ASP A 90 -3.82 3.61 22.46
CA ASP A 90 -4.51 2.74 21.52
C ASP A 90 -4.80 3.49 20.21
N PRO A 91 -4.25 3.04 19.06
CA PRO A 91 -4.59 3.63 17.77
C PRO A 91 -6.10 3.57 17.46
N TRP A 92 -6.89 2.67 18.06
CA TRP A 92 -8.36 2.65 17.86
C TRP A 92 -9.09 3.82 18.48
N MET A 93 -8.47 4.50 19.45
CA MET A 93 -9.00 5.70 20.09
C MET A 93 -8.50 6.98 19.42
N GLN A 94 -7.79 6.87 18.30
CA GLN A 94 -7.18 7.99 17.56
C GLN A 94 -7.67 7.99 16.12
N PHE A 95 -7.68 9.16 15.45
CA PHE A 95 -8.07 9.24 14.06
C PHE A 95 -7.17 8.37 13.17
N PRO A 96 -7.72 7.58 12.23
CA PRO A 96 -6.94 6.61 11.47
C PRO A 96 -6.18 7.24 10.30
N LEU A 97 -4.96 7.73 10.58
CA LEU A 97 -4.04 8.23 9.55
C LEU A 97 -3.55 7.13 8.61
N GLU A 98 -3.23 5.95 9.14
CA GLU A 98 -2.94 4.75 8.35
C GLU A 98 -3.39 3.52 9.11
N ARG A 99 -3.95 2.52 8.40
CA ARG A 99 -4.40 1.25 8.99
C ARG A 99 -3.86 0.01 8.27
N THR A 100 -2.75 0.14 7.53
CA THR A 100 -2.22 -0.95 6.70
C THR A 100 -1.98 -2.24 7.47
N TYR A 101 -1.38 -2.14 8.67
CA TYR A 101 -1.15 -3.30 9.52
C TYR A 101 -2.45 -3.89 10.05
N THR A 102 -3.38 -3.05 10.52
CA THR A 102 -4.70 -3.51 10.97
C THR A 102 -5.49 -4.18 9.83
N GLU A 103 -5.43 -3.64 8.61
CA GLU A 103 -6.05 -4.24 7.43
C GLU A 103 -5.47 -5.63 7.13
N TRP A 104 -4.14 -5.77 7.14
CA TRP A 104 -3.47 -7.08 7.04
C TRP A 104 -3.88 -8.03 8.16
N LYS A 105 -3.91 -7.55 9.41
CA LYS A 105 -4.25 -8.35 10.59
C LYS A 105 -5.67 -8.92 10.51
N LEU A 106 -6.59 -8.22 9.86
CA LEU A 106 -7.98 -8.64 9.66
C LEU A 106 -8.18 -9.47 8.37
N SER A 107 -7.13 -9.74 7.62
CA SER A 107 -7.19 -10.50 6.37
C SER A 107 -6.92 -11.99 6.55
N ALA A 108 -7.13 -12.76 5.47
CA ALA A 108 -6.76 -14.17 5.41
C ALA A 108 -5.24 -14.40 5.54
N PHE A 109 -4.41 -13.42 5.16
CA PHE A 109 -2.95 -13.53 5.24
C PHE A 109 -2.46 -13.67 6.68
N ALA A 110 -3.04 -12.89 7.61
CA ALA A 110 -2.75 -13.02 9.04
C ALA A 110 -3.37 -14.28 9.66
N SER A 111 -4.31 -14.93 8.97
CA SER A 111 -5.10 -16.08 9.44
C SER A 111 -4.63 -17.39 8.83
N GLY A 112 -3.33 -17.68 8.90
CA GLY A 112 -2.73 -18.93 8.42
C GLY A 112 -2.04 -18.83 7.04
N GLY A 113 -2.07 -17.66 6.42
CA GLY A 113 -1.41 -17.38 5.14
C GLY A 113 -2.27 -17.72 3.92
N VAL A 114 -1.87 -17.16 2.78
CA VAL A 114 -2.53 -17.35 1.48
C VAL A 114 -1.50 -17.81 0.46
N ASP A 115 -1.77 -18.91 -0.24
CA ASP A 115 -0.97 -19.34 -1.38
C ASP A 115 -1.26 -18.44 -2.59
N LEU A 116 -0.23 -17.71 -3.05
CA LEU A 116 -0.32 -16.83 -4.22
C LEU A 116 0.38 -17.42 -5.46
N GLY A 117 0.61 -18.74 -5.50
CA GLY A 117 1.18 -19.44 -6.66
C GLY A 117 2.58 -18.97 -7.03
N GLY A 118 3.40 -18.61 -6.03
CA GLY A 118 4.75 -18.09 -6.25
C GLY A 118 4.80 -16.63 -6.75
N ARG A 119 3.65 -15.92 -6.76
CA ARG A 119 3.61 -14.49 -7.08
C ARG A 119 4.50 -13.67 -6.15
N PHE A 120 4.62 -14.08 -4.87
CA PHE A 120 5.46 -13.49 -3.84
C PHE A 120 6.16 -14.60 -3.03
N GLY A 121 6.90 -14.24 -1.96
CA GLY A 121 7.61 -15.18 -1.08
C GLY A 121 9.05 -15.49 -1.52
N GLY A 122 9.32 -15.48 -2.83
CA GLY A 122 10.63 -15.86 -3.36
C GLY A 122 10.94 -17.31 -3.02
N ASN A 123 12.18 -17.60 -2.62
CA ASN A 123 12.62 -18.96 -2.32
C ASN A 123 11.97 -19.62 -1.08
N ARG A 124 11.26 -18.86 -0.23
CA ARG A 124 10.52 -19.37 0.93
C ARG A 124 9.29 -20.19 0.55
N GLY A 125 8.80 -20.02 -0.68
CA GLY A 125 7.62 -20.72 -1.18
C GLY A 125 6.43 -19.79 -1.44
N PRO A 126 5.29 -20.36 -1.85
CA PRO A 126 4.19 -19.59 -2.43
C PRO A 126 3.21 -19.02 -1.40
N VAL A 127 3.27 -19.50 -0.15
CA VAL A 127 2.39 -19.07 0.94
C VAL A 127 2.92 -17.76 1.53
N VAL A 128 2.07 -16.74 1.50
CA VAL A 128 2.33 -15.42 2.07
C VAL A 128 1.53 -15.29 3.36
N SER A 129 2.22 -14.98 4.45
CA SER A 129 1.61 -14.85 5.77
C SER A 129 1.99 -13.55 6.47
N THR A 130 3.13 -12.94 6.15
CA THR A 130 3.64 -11.73 6.79
C THR A 130 3.91 -10.63 5.77
N CYS A 131 4.06 -9.38 6.24
CA CYS A 131 4.45 -8.26 5.39
C CYS A 131 5.77 -8.55 4.64
N GLN A 132 6.70 -9.19 5.32
CA GLN A 132 8.02 -9.57 4.80
C GLN A 132 7.93 -10.55 3.63
N ASP A 133 6.93 -11.44 3.59
CA ASP A 133 6.80 -12.42 2.49
C ASP A 133 6.57 -11.73 1.12
N CYS A 134 5.88 -10.59 1.10
CA CYS A 134 5.69 -9.78 -0.11
C CYS A 134 6.76 -8.70 -0.31
N HIS A 135 7.10 -7.95 0.75
CA HIS A 135 7.95 -6.75 0.65
C HIS A 135 9.44 -7.01 0.88
N MET A 136 9.79 -8.20 1.35
CA MET A 136 11.16 -8.68 1.55
C MET A 136 11.31 -10.12 1.01
N PRO A 137 10.96 -10.36 -0.27
CA PRO A 137 10.98 -11.70 -0.84
C PRO A 137 12.36 -12.32 -0.70
N THR A 138 12.42 -13.63 -0.45
CA THR A 138 13.73 -14.27 -0.20
C THR A 138 14.45 -14.65 -1.49
N THR A 139 15.78 -14.59 -1.45
CA THR A 139 16.69 -15.03 -2.50
C THR A 139 17.86 -15.85 -1.93
N SER A 140 18.66 -16.45 -2.82
CA SER A 140 19.94 -17.06 -2.47
C SER A 140 21.01 -15.99 -2.29
N ALA A 141 21.53 -15.82 -1.07
CA ALA A 141 22.60 -14.86 -0.81
C ALA A 141 23.41 -15.22 0.45
N GLN A 142 24.57 -14.57 0.61
CA GLN A 142 25.31 -14.53 1.86
C GLN A 142 24.93 -13.26 2.63
N ALA A 143 24.64 -13.40 3.93
CA ALA A 143 24.39 -12.25 4.81
C ALA A 143 25.69 -11.52 5.22
N CYS A 144 26.83 -12.21 5.11
CA CYS A 144 28.15 -11.71 5.45
C CYS A 144 29.18 -12.39 4.53
N TYR A 145 30.25 -11.68 4.17
CA TYR A 145 31.25 -12.12 3.20
C TYR A 145 31.84 -13.53 3.47
N TYR A 146 32.07 -13.86 4.74
CA TYR A 146 32.59 -15.17 5.17
C TYR A 146 31.51 -16.11 5.72
N GLY A 147 30.23 -15.73 5.64
CA GLY A 147 29.11 -16.55 6.07
C GLY A 147 28.69 -17.57 5.01
N PRO A 148 27.93 -18.61 5.37
CA PRO A 148 27.40 -19.55 4.39
C PRO A 148 26.38 -18.87 3.48
N THR A 149 26.32 -19.30 2.22
CA THR A 149 25.21 -18.99 1.33
C THR A 149 23.93 -19.62 1.85
N ARG A 150 22.86 -18.84 1.93
CA ARG A 150 21.53 -19.29 2.36
C ARG A 150 20.52 -19.04 1.26
N ASN A 151 19.60 -19.99 1.07
CA ASN A 151 18.61 -19.92 0.01
C ASN A 151 17.41 -19.03 0.36
N ASP A 152 17.28 -18.59 1.61
CA ASP A 152 16.11 -17.92 2.17
C ASP A 152 16.45 -16.53 2.74
N MET A 153 17.37 -15.81 2.09
CA MET A 153 17.78 -14.46 2.51
C MET A 153 16.75 -13.43 2.09
N ALA A 154 16.15 -12.74 3.07
CA ALA A 154 15.21 -11.66 2.81
C ALA A 154 15.90 -10.49 2.10
N THR A 155 15.35 -10.03 0.98
CA THR A 155 15.81 -8.79 0.35
C THR A 155 15.33 -7.58 1.14
N HIS A 156 16.03 -6.45 1.00
CA HIS A 156 15.65 -5.17 1.60
C HIS A 156 15.13 -4.22 0.53
N ASP A 157 14.31 -4.74 -0.38
CA ASP A 157 13.80 -3.98 -1.52
C ASP A 157 12.66 -3.04 -1.11
N PHE A 158 11.79 -3.47 -0.20
CA PHE A 158 10.64 -2.71 0.33
C PHE A 158 9.78 -2.02 -0.74
N ALA A 159 9.68 -2.64 -1.92
CA ALA A 159 9.00 -2.05 -3.06
C ALA A 159 7.51 -1.79 -2.75
N GLY A 160 7.03 -0.61 -3.15
CA GLY A 160 5.64 -0.16 -3.06
C GLY A 160 5.29 0.71 -4.26
N ALA A 161 4.39 1.68 -4.08
CA ALA A 161 3.90 2.56 -5.15
C ALA A 161 4.83 3.76 -5.46
N ALA A 162 6.14 3.51 -5.64
CA ALA A 162 7.14 4.57 -5.71
C ALA A 162 7.57 4.99 -7.13
N VAL A 163 6.95 4.45 -8.19
CA VAL A 163 7.37 4.73 -9.59
C VAL A 163 7.44 6.24 -9.88
N PRO A 164 6.40 7.05 -9.63
CA PRO A 164 6.46 8.48 -9.95
C PRO A 164 7.50 9.23 -9.11
N SER A 165 7.66 8.87 -7.83
CA SER A 165 8.67 9.49 -6.97
C SER A 165 10.09 9.18 -7.44
N LEU A 166 10.36 7.95 -7.88
CA LEU A 166 11.66 7.55 -8.40
C LEU A 166 11.95 8.20 -9.76
N ASP A 167 10.93 8.41 -10.59
CA ASP A 167 11.04 9.21 -11.83
C ASP A 167 11.46 10.65 -11.53
N LEU A 168 10.81 11.30 -10.55
CA LEU A 168 11.16 12.65 -10.12
C LEU A 168 12.57 12.74 -9.52
N ILE A 169 12.95 11.77 -8.67
CA ILE A 169 14.30 11.72 -8.09
C ILE A 169 15.36 11.55 -9.19
N ALA A 170 15.13 10.65 -10.15
CA ALA A 170 16.03 10.46 -11.28
C ALA A 170 16.20 11.75 -12.10
N ALA A 171 15.09 12.41 -12.45
CA ALA A 171 15.12 13.66 -13.20
C ALA A 171 15.86 14.77 -12.44
N TYR A 172 15.60 14.90 -11.13
CA TYR A 172 16.25 15.90 -10.28
C TYR A 172 17.76 15.67 -10.11
N THR A 173 18.20 14.41 -10.16
CA THR A 173 19.60 14.01 -9.89
C THR A 173 20.38 13.61 -11.15
N ALA A 174 19.82 13.82 -12.35
CA ALA A 174 20.39 13.29 -13.60
C ALA A 174 21.83 13.74 -13.92
N GLY A 175 22.28 14.86 -13.35
CA GLY A 175 23.64 15.39 -13.51
C GLY A 175 24.54 15.23 -12.28
N ASP A 176 24.04 14.65 -11.20
CA ASP A 176 24.80 14.45 -9.97
C ASP A 176 25.63 13.16 -10.06
N LEU A 177 26.96 13.32 -10.08
CA LEU A 177 27.89 12.20 -10.21
C LEU A 177 28.00 11.32 -8.96
N ASP A 178 27.53 11.82 -7.81
CA ASP A 178 27.51 11.06 -6.55
C ASP A 178 26.27 10.14 -6.47
N ILE A 179 25.33 10.26 -7.42
CA ILE A 179 24.08 9.50 -7.46
C ILE A 179 24.11 8.46 -8.58
N ASP A 180 24.04 7.19 -8.20
CA ASP A 180 23.95 6.08 -9.15
C ASP A 180 22.53 5.96 -9.73
N GLN A 181 22.33 6.51 -10.92
CA GLN A 181 21.08 6.42 -11.69
C GLN A 181 20.64 4.98 -11.98
N GLY A 182 21.60 4.04 -12.10
CA GLY A 182 21.32 2.62 -12.28
C GLY A 182 20.59 2.01 -11.08
N THR A 183 20.94 2.43 -9.86
CA THR A 183 20.25 1.97 -8.64
C THR A 183 18.82 2.51 -8.54
N ILE A 184 18.60 3.77 -8.93
CA ILE A 184 17.26 4.37 -8.99
C ILE A 184 16.40 3.62 -10.01
N ALA A 185 16.92 3.36 -11.21
CA ALA A 185 16.24 2.59 -12.24
C ALA A 185 15.90 1.16 -11.77
N ALA A 186 16.81 0.49 -11.05
CA ALA A 186 16.55 -0.82 -10.48
C ALA A 186 15.44 -0.79 -9.41
N GLY A 187 15.45 0.22 -8.52
CA GLY A 187 14.38 0.44 -7.55
C GLY A 187 13.03 0.70 -8.23
N ARG A 188 13.02 1.51 -9.29
CA ARG A 188 11.82 1.82 -10.08
C ARG A 188 11.25 0.57 -10.73
N ALA A 189 12.09 -0.27 -11.33
CA ALA A 189 11.67 -1.54 -11.92
C ALA A 189 11.00 -2.46 -10.89
N LYS A 190 11.55 -2.53 -9.66
CA LYS A 190 10.94 -3.28 -8.54
C LYS A 190 9.60 -2.70 -8.11
N ALA A 191 9.48 -1.37 -8.02
CA ALA A 191 8.22 -0.69 -7.72
C ALA A 191 7.15 -0.96 -8.78
N LEU A 192 7.51 -0.89 -10.07
CA LEU A 192 6.61 -1.21 -11.18
C LEU A 192 6.16 -2.68 -11.13
N SER A 193 7.09 -3.61 -10.92
CA SER A 193 6.78 -5.04 -10.76
C SER A 193 5.87 -5.32 -9.55
N MET A 194 6.06 -4.60 -8.43
CA MET A 194 5.18 -4.71 -7.27
C MET A 194 3.75 -4.30 -7.62
N LEU A 195 3.58 -3.14 -8.28
CA LEU A 195 2.27 -2.64 -8.68
C LEU A 195 1.56 -3.57 -9.68
N GLN A 196 2.29 -4.09 -10.67
CA GLN A 196 1.76 -5.04 -11.65
C GLN A 196 1.33 -6.38 -11.02
N ARG A 197 2.00 -6.82 -9.95
CA ARG A 197 1.65 -8.04 -9.21
C ARG A 197 0.60 -7.82 -8.12
N ALA A 198 0.31 -6.58 -7.72
CA ALA A 198 -0.60 -6.30 -6.61
C ALA A 198 -2.07 -6.68 -6.91
N ALA A 199 -2.48 -6.63 -8.17
CA ALA A 199 -3.84 -6.93 -8.60
C ALA A 199 -3.90 -7.75 -9.90
N THR A 200 -5.06 -8.34 -10.17
CA THR A 200 -5.41 -8.87 -11.50
C THR A 200 -6.73 -8.24 -11.92
N ILE A 201 -6.83 -7.86 -13.18
CA ILE A 201 -8.07 -7.37 -13.79
C ILE A 201 -8.56 -8.44 -14.75
N GLU A 202 -9.79 -8.89 -14.56
CA GLU A 202 -10.46 -9.78 -15.49
C GLU A 202 -11.61 -9.04 -16.16
N LEU A 203 -11.67 -9.15 -17.48
CA LEU A 203 -12.75 -8.57 -18.27
C LEU A 203 -13.68 -9.68 -18.76
N HIS A 204 -14.97 -9.48 -18.60
CA HIS A 204 -15.97 -10.30 -19.28
C HIS A 204 -17.09 -9.43 -19.80
N ARG A 205 -17.73 -9.88 -20.89
CA ARG A 205 -18.90 -9.22 -21.44
C ARG A 205 -20.17 -9.85 -20.83
N ASP A 206 -21.09 -9.01 -20.37
CA ASP A 206 -22.39 -9.40 -19.84
C ASP A 206 -23.48 -8.67 -20.65
N GLY A 207 -23.98 -9.32 -21.71
CA GLY A 207 -24.85 -8.66 -22.69
C GLY A 207 -24.10 -7.55 -23.42
N ASP A 208 -24.57 -6.32 -23.29
CA ASP A 208 -23.87 -5.14 -23.81
C ASP A 208 -22.85 -4.57 -22.83
N ASP A 209 -22.91 -4.93 -21.54
CA ASP A 209 -21.98 -4.40 -20.55
C ASP A 209 -20.58 -5.04 -20.65
N LEU A 210 -19.54 -4.22 -20.43
CA LEU A 210 -18.21 -4.70 -20.10
C LEU A 210 -18.07 -4.71 -18.59
N VAL A 211 -17.75 -5.86 -18.03
CA VAL A 211 -17.57 -6.04 -16.60
C VAL A 211 -16.11 -6.26 -16.29
N ALA A 212 -15.53 -5.36 -15.48
CA ALA A 212 -14.18 -5.45 -15.00
C ALA A 212 -14.16 -5.93 -13.55
N ARG A 213 -13.58 -7.11 -13.31
CA ARG A 213 -13.39 -7.67 -11.98
C ARG A 213 -11.96 -7.45 -11.53
N VAL A 214 -11.77 -6.73 -10.43
CA VAL A 214 -10.46 -6.48 -9.83
C VAL A 214 -10.24 -7.45 -8.68
N LEU A 215 -9.18 -8.26 -8.77
CA LEU A 215 -8.71 -9.15 -7.72
C LEU A 215 -7.53 -8.47 -7.02
N ASN A 216 -7.73 -8.06 -5.77
CA ASN A 216 -6.65 -7.60 -4.91
C ASN A 216 -5.88 -8.82 -4.34
N HIS A 217 -4.58 -8.91 -4.60
CA HIS A 217 -3.70 -9.99 -4.12
C HIS A 217 -2.86 -9.59 -2.90
N SER A 218 -3.20 -8.46 -2.26
CA SER A 218 -2.54 -8.01 -1.03
C SER A 218 -3.38 -8.35 0.21
N GLY A 219 -2.70 -8.40 1.37
CA GLY A 219 -3.37 -8.59 2.66
C GLY A 219 -4.06 -7.34 3.20
N HIS A 220 -3.87 -6.18 2.57
CA HIS A 220 -4.46 -4.91 2.97
C HIS A 220 -5.39 -4.38 1.87
N LYS A 221 -5.97 -3.21 2.06
CA LYS A 221 -6.77 -2.58 0.99
C LYS A 221 -5.87 -2.19 -0.19
N LEU A 222 -6.47 -2.07 -1.36
CA LEU A 222 -5.84 -1.44 -2.52
C LEU A 222 -6.64 -0.18 -2.88
N PRO A 223 -6.06 1.03 -2.79
CA PRO A 223 -4.78 1.35 -2.14
C PRO A 223 -4.85 1.27 -0.60
N THR A 224 -3.70 1.10 0.06
CA THR A 224 -3.49 1.21 1.53
C THR A 224 -2.44 2.29 1.83
N GLY A 225 -2.25 2.62 3.11
CA GLY A 225 -1.18 3.48 3.61
C GLY A 225 -1.59 4.94 3.55
N HIS A 226 -0.72 5.80 3.05
CA HIS A 226 -0.94 7.23 2.84
C HIS A 226 -2.38 7.53 2.37
N ILE A 227 -3.23 7.97 3.30
CA ILE A 227 -4.69 8.14 3.11
C ILE A 227 -5.05 9.41 2.34
N GLU A 228 -4.04 10.19 1.98
CA GLU A 228 -4.14 11.34 1.11
C GLU A 228 -3.44 10.99 -0.21
N GLY A 229 -3.99 11.43 -1.35
CA GLY A 229 -3.29 11.34 -2.64
C GLY A 229 -3.14 9.95 -3.28
N ARG A 230 -3.31 8.83 -2.57
CA ARG A 230 -3.31 7.49 -3.20
C ARG A 230 -4.65 7.20 -3.87
N ARG A 231 -4.59 7.04 -5.19
CA ARG A 231 -5.77 6.84 -6.04
C ARG A 231 -5.56 5.62 -6.94
N VAL A 232 -6.62 4.85 -7.14
CA VAL A 232 -6.67 3.76 -8.13
C VAL A 232 -7.93 3.93 -8.94
N TRP A 233 -7.84 3.80 -10.25
CA TRP A 233 -8.98 3.82 -11.17
C TRP A 233 -8.73 2.83 -12.31
N LEU A 234 -9.77 2.56 -13.10
CA LEU A 234 -9.63 1.82 -14.35
C LEU A 234 -9.60 2.80 -15.52
N ASN A 235 -8.61 2.63 -16.40
CA ASN A 235 -8.62 3.17 -17.74
C ASN A 235 -9.11 2.08 -18.70
N LEU A 236 -10.25 2.31 -19.35
CA LEU A 236 -10.85 1.36 -20.30
C LEU A 236 -10.87 1.99 -21.69
N LYS A 237 -10.20 1.35 -22.64
CA LYS A 237 -10.13 1.76 -24.05
C LYS A 237 -10.95 0.80 -24.92
N PHE A 238 -11.85 1.34 -25.71
CA PHE A 238 -12.70 0.61 -26.63
C PHE A 238 -12.20 0.83 -28.05
N PHE A 239 -11.96 -0.25 -28.78
CA PHE A 239 -11.47 -0.21 -30.15
C PHE A 239 -12.47 -0.87 -31.10
N ASP A 240 -12.58 -0.36 -32.33
CA ASP A 240 -13.35 -1.01 -33.38
C ASP A 240 -12.60 -2.20 -34.01
N GLY A 241 -13.21 -2.85 -35.00
CA GLY A 241 -12.63 -4.01 -35.70
C GLY A 241 -11.36 -3.70 -36.51
N THR A 242 -11.01 -2.43 -36.69
CA THR A 242 -9.77 -1.96 -37.34
C THR A 242 -8.68 -1.60 -36.35
N GLY A 243 -8.99 -1.62 -35.04
CA GLY A 243 -8.09 -1.18 -33.98
C GLY A 243 -8.13 0.33 -33.73
N THR A 244 -9.12 1.05 -34.26
CA THR A 244 -9.30 2.50 -34.01
C THR A 244 -9.98 2.70 -32.66
N LEU A 245 -9.43 3.58 -31.81
CA LEU A 245 -10.02 3.94 -30.52
C LEU A 245 -11.35 4.68 -30.75
N ILE A 246 -12.44 4.17 -30.19
CA ILE A 246 -13.80 4.73 -30.33
C ILE A 246 -14.35 5.32 -29.04
N ASP A 247 -13.86 4.87 -27.88
CA ASP A 247 -14.20 5.43 -26.57
C ASP A 247 -13.06 5.15 -25.58
N GLU A 248 -12.87 6.05 -24.61
CA GLU A 248 -11.93 5.88 -23.51
C GLU A 248 -12.55 6.42 -22.23
N ARG A 249 -12.47 5.63 -21.16
CA ARG A 249 -13.02 5.95 -19.85
C ARG A 249 -11.92 5.97 -18.82
N GLY A 250 -11.85 7.01 -17.99
CA GLY A 250 -10.79 7.13 -16.98
C GLY A 250 -9.42 7.41 -17.59
N HIS A 251 -9.38 8.20 -18.67
CA HIS A 251 -8.14 8.72 -19.24
C HIS A 251 -7.39 9.57 -18.20
N TYR A 252 -6.08 9.39 -18.10
CA TYR A 252 -5.20 10.28 -17.35
C TYR A 252 -4.24 10.96 -18.32
N ASP A 253 -4.32 12.28 -18.37
CA ASP A 253 -3.39 13.12 -19.10
C ASP A 253 -2.18 13.43 -18.20
N PRO A 254 -0.98 12.90 -18.51
CA PRO A 254 0.21 13.13 -17.68
C PRO A 254 0.81 14.53 -17.83
N VAL A 255 0.45 15.29 -18.88
CA VAL A 255 0.94 16.65 -19.12
C VAL A 255 0.11 17.65 -18.32
N GLU A 256 -1.21 17.53 -18.39
CA GLU A 256 -2.13 18.41 -17.63
C GLU A 256 -2.35 17.92 -16.19
N ALA A 257 -1.89 16.72 -15.85
CA ALA A 257 -2.18 16.01 -14.61
C ALA A 257 -3.69 15.88 -14.35
N HIS A 258 -4.46 15.64 -15.42
CA HIS A 258 -5.92 15.60 -15.38
C HIS A 258 -6.43 14.16 -15.52
N LEU A 259 -7.29 13.74 -14.59
CA LEU A 259 -8.00 12.47 -14.63
C LEU A 259 -9.45 12.69 -15.07
N ASP A 260 -9.94 11.93 -16.06
CA ASP A 260 -11.36 11.80 -16.34
C ASP A 260 -12.07 11.01 -15.23
N GLU A 261 -12.43 11.71 -14.16
CA GLU A 261 -13.15 11.15 -13.01
C GLU A 261 -14.64 10.90 -13.29
N ALA A 262 -15.19 11.54 -14.33
CA ALA A 262 -16.58 11.35 -14.71
C ALA A 262 -16.78 10.00 -15.43
N GLY A 263 -15.77 9.53 -16.17
CA GLY A 263 -15.80 8.26 -16.89
C GLY A 263 -15.39 7.03 -16.05
N THR A 264 -14.89 7.20 -14.83
CA THR A 264 -14.37 6.07 -14.02
C THR A 264 -14.68 6.20 -12.54
N THR A 265 -14.62 5.08 -11.82
CA THR A 265 -14.67 5.11 -10.37
C THR A 265 -13.25 5.26 -9.81
N VAL A 266 -13.04 6.33 -9.05
CA VAL A 266 -11.80 6.53 -8.29
C VAL A 266 -11.92 5.91 -6.91
N TYR A 267 -11.02 4.97 -6.63
CA TYR A 267 -10.81 4.33 -5.33
C TYR A 267 -9.72 5.10 -4.59
N GLU A 268 -10.14 5.85 -3.58
CA GLU A 268 -9.30 6.72 -2.76
C GLU A 268 -9.89 6.88 -1.35
N MET A 269 -9.06 7.40 -0.46
CA MET A 269 -9.52 7.98 0.80
C MET A 269 -9.41 9.50 0.69
N GLN A 270 -10.40 10.17 1.25
CA GLN A 270 -10.42 11.62 1.41
C GLN A 270 -10.67 11.93 2.87
N VAL A 271 -9.91 12.89 3.37
CA VAL A 271 -9.95 13.32 4.76
C VAL A 271 -10.34 14.79 4.85
N ALA A 272 -10.79 15.19 6.02
CA ALA A 272 -11.27 16.53 6.28
C ALA A 272 -10.88 17.01 7.67
N LEU A 273 -10.98 18.32 7.84
CA LEU A 273 -10.97 18.99 9.13
C LEU A 273 -12.42 19.26 9.56
N SER A 274 -12.77 18.86 10.77
CA SER A 274 -13.98 19.34 11.44
C SER A 274 -13.88 20.83 11.78
N GLU A 275 -14.98 21.43 12.21
CA GLU A 275 -14.97 22.81 12.76
C GLU A 275 -14.04 22.94 13.98
N ASP A 276 -14.01 21.93 14.85
CA ASP A 276 -13.12 21.92 16.02
C ASP A 276 -11.64 21.88 15.57
N ALA A 277 -11.32 21.07 14.55
CA ALA A 277 -9.99 20.99 13.97
C ALA A 277 -9.59 22.28 13.24
N ALA A 278 -10.53 22.94 12.57
CA ALA A 278 -10.29 24.22 11.92
C ALA A 278 -9.86 25.29 12.93
N ILE A 279 -10.54 25.35 14.08
CA ILE A 279 -10.18 26.24 15.19
C ILE A 279 -8.77 25.91 15.72
N ALA A 280 -8.46 24.62 15.91
CA ALA A 280 -7.19 24.18 16.48
C ALA A 280 -5.98 24.40 15.55
N THR A 281 -6.19 24.29 14.24
CA THR A 281 -5.13 24.32 13.23
C THR A 281 -5.00 25.67 12.52
N GLY A 282 -6.04 26.51 12.54
CA GLY A 282 -6.14 27.74 11.76
C GLY A 282 -6.43 27.53 10.27
N LEU A 283 -6.75 26.30 9.86
CA LEU A 283 -7.11 25.93 8.49
C LEU A 283 -8.64 25.85 8.34
N PRO A 284 -9.19 26.02 7.13
CA PRO A 284 -10.64 25.91 6.92
C PRO A 284 -11.15 24.49 7.17
N ALA A 285 -12.37 24.37 7.73
CA ALA A 285 -13.08 23.10 7.83
C ALA A 285 -13.46 22.55 6.44
N GLY A 286 -13.62 21.23 6.34
CA GLY A 286 -13.96 20.52 5.11
C GLY A 286 -12.81 19.69 4.54
N LEU A 287 -12.94 19.31 3.27
CA LEU A 287 -11.97 18.48 2.56
C LEU A 287 -10.55 19.06 2.69
N SER A 288 -9.59 18.21 3.04
CA SER A 288 -8.22 18.62 3.36
C SER A 288 -7.19 17.70 2.71
N THR A 289 -6.07 18.29 2.30
CA THR A 289 -4.83 17.63 1.85
C THR A 289 -3.73 17.81 2.91
N HIS A 290 -4.12 17.75 4.18
CA HIS A 290 -3.19 17.80 5.31
C HIS A 290 -3.48 16.59 6.21
N MET A 291 -3.15 15.38 5.75
CA MET A 291 -3.53 14.16 6.47
C MET A 291 -3.08 14.17 7.92
N ALA A 292 -1.90 14.68 8.24
CA ALA A 292 -1.38 14.73 9.61
C ALA A 292 -2.26 15.56 10.56
N LEU A 293 -3.09 16.45 10.01
CA LEU A 293 -4.03 17.30 10.74
C LEU A 293 -5.48 16.80 10.64
N ALA A 294 -5.74 15.75 9.87
CA ALA A 294 -7.10 15.27 9.70
C ALA A 294 -7.67 14.67 10.99
N ASP A 295 -8.97 14.92 11.20
CA ASP A 295 -9.78 14.32 12.25
C ASP A 295 -11.11 13.74 11.72
N THR A 296 -11.39 13.93 10.42
CA THR A 296 -12.64 13.53 9.79
C THR A 296 -12.38 12.68 8.55
N LEU A 297 -13.08 11.55 8.42
CA LEU A 297 -13.12 10.78 7.18
C LEU A 297 -14.22 11.37 6.29
N TRP A 298 -13.83 11.91 5.14
CA TRP A 298 -14.76 12.55 4.19
C TRP A 298 -15.36 11.53 3.22
N ARG A 299 -14.50 10.67 2.65
CA ARG A 299 -14.89 9.60 1.73
C ARG A 299 -13.90 8.45 1.84
N THR A 300 -14.40 7.21 1.78
CA THR A 300 -13.56 6.01 1.75
C THR A 300 -14.06 5.03 0.69
N LEU A 301 -13.30 4.83 -0.37
CA LEU A 301 -13.55 3.78 -1.35
C LEU A 301 -12.25 3.03 -1.68
N ALA A 302 -12.19 1.75 -1.37
CA ALA A 302 -11.00 0.92 -1.62
C ALA A 302 -11.38 -0.54 -1.89
N PHE A 303 -10.48 -1.29 -2.52
CA PHE A 303 -10.66 -2.72 -2.77
C PHE A 303 -10.28 -3.55 -1.54
N HIS A 304 -11.27 -4.08 -0.82
CA HIS A 304 -11.09 -4.79 0.46
C HIS A 304 -10.89 -6.32 0.33
N ARG A 305 -11.34 -6.94 -0.78
CA ARG A 305 -11.24 -8.40 -1.02
C ARG A 305 -10.97 -8.70 -2.50
N VAL A 306 -10.51 -9.92 -2.75
CA VAL A 306 -10.55 -10.59 -4.06
C VAL A 306 -11.98 -10.52 -4.62
N GLY A 307 -12.17 -9.77 -5.72
CA GLY A 307 -13.44 -9.71 -6.44
C GLY A 307 -14.30 -8.50 -6.12
N SER A 308 -13.83 -7.32 -6.51
CA SER A 308 -14.70 -6.15 -6.68
C SER A 308 -15.12 -6.04 -8.14
N THR A 309 -16.41 -5.96 -8.40
CA THR A 309 -16.97 -5.96 -9.75
C THR A 309 -17.36 -4.53 -10.13
N MET A 310 -16.71 -3.98 -11.15
CA MET A 310 -17.15 -2.76 -11.84
C MET A 310 -17.96 -3.17 -13.07
N ARG A 311 -19.18 -2.64 -13.18
CA ARG A 311 -19.98 -2.72 -14.40
C ARG A 311 -19.83 -1.40 -15.14
N ALA A 312 -19.34 -1.44 -16.37
CA ALA A 312 -19.37 -0.33 -17.29
C ALA A 312 -20.38 -0.64 -18.39
N SER A 313 -21.52 0.05 -18.39
CA SER A 313 -22.48 -0.02 -19.50
C SER A 313 -21.98 0.83 -20.66
N PRO A 314 -22.00 0.34 -21.91
CA PRO A 314 -21.80 1.20 -23.06
C PRO A 314 -23.06 2.06 -23.26
N MET A 315 -22.97 3.31 -22.79
CA MET A 315 -23.91 4.42 -23.02
C MET A 315 -25.35 4.27 -22.44
N PRO A 316 -25.99 5.38 -22.04
CA PRO A 316 -27.44 5.48 -22.14
C PRO A 316 -27.80 5.45 -23.62
N VAL A 317 -28.69 4.53 -24.01
CA VAL A 317 -29.22 4.41 -25.37
C VAL A 317 -29.99 5.69 -25.72
N HIS A 318 -29.31 6.73 -26.20
CA HIS A 318 -29.96 7.70 -27.07
C HIS A 318 -30.21 6.96 -28.38
N ARG A 319 -31.47 6.50 -28.55
CA ARG A 319 -31.97 5.90 -29.78
C ARG A 319 -31.60 6.76 -30.98
N TRP A 320 -30.60 6.32 -31.73
CA TRP A 320 -30.47 6.68 -33.13
C TRP A 320 -30.81 5.43 -33.95
N SER A 321 -31.97 5.45 -34.59
CA SER A 321 -32.39 4.43 -35.54
C SER A 321 -31.59 4.60 -36.83
N ALA A 322 -30.66 3.70 -37.09
CA ALA A 322 -30.18 3.45 -38.44
C ALA A 322 -30.03 1.93 -38.61
N SER A 323 -30.80 1.39 -39.55
CA SER A 323 -30.86 -0.02 -39.93
C SER A 323 -29.58 -0.46 -40.64
N ALA A 324 -28.92 -1.52 -40.14
CA ALA A 324 -28.13 -2.43 -40.97
C ALA A 324 -27.89 -3.79 -40.25
N THR A 325 -27.96 -4.84 -41.07
CA THR A 325 -27.91 -6.29 -40.84
C THR A 325 -26.61 -6.85 -40.21
N PRO A 326 -26.61 -8.10 -39.69
CA PRO A 326 -25.56 -8.64 -38.82
C PRO A 326 -24.40 -9.28 -39.61
N MET A 327 -23.16 -9.10 -39.13
CA MET A 327 -22.02 -9.96 -39.48
C MET A 327 -21.24 -10.40 -38.23
N ALA A 328 -20.73 -11.62 -38.31
CA ALA A 328 -20.17 -12.38 -37.23
C ALA A 328 -18.67 -12.14 -36.99
N SER A 329 -18.30 -12.36 -35.72
CA SER A 329 -17.07 -13.01 -35.23
C SER A 329 -15.76 -12.20 -35.04
N THR A 330 -15.19 -12.49 -33.86
CA THR A 330 -13.77 -12.50 -33.44
C THR A 330 -12.97 -11.20 -33.36
N GLY A 331 -12.51 -10.90 -32.14
CA GLY A 331 -11.42 -9.95 -31.89
C GLY A 331 -10.96 -10.04 -30.43
N MET A 332 -9.73 -10.51 -30.20
CA MET A 332 -9.07 -10.54 -28.91
C MET A 332 -8.87 -9.12 -28.36
N SER A 333 -9.29 -8.87 -27.13
CA SER A 333 -9.01 -7.62 -26.41
C SER A 333 -7.66 -7.74 -25.70
N SER A 334 -6.69 -6.90 -26.06
CA SER A 334 -5.48 -6.72 -25.25
C SER A 334 -5.76 -5.69 -24.15
N VAL A 335 -5.40 -6.03 -22.92
CA VAL A 335 -5.49 -5.12 -21.76
C VAL A 335 -4.09 -4.64 -21.46
N SER A 336 -3.82 -3.35 -21.65
CA SER A 336 -2.59 -2.71 -21.19
C SER A 336 -2.91 -1.98 -19.89
N CYS A 337 -2.34 -2.43 -18.77
CA CYS A 337 -2.44 -1.74 -17.49
C CYS A 337 -1.45 -0.56 -17.50
N CYS A 338 -1.93 0.63 -17.83
CA CYS A 338 -1.14 1.85 -17.70
C CYS A 338 -1.05 2.22 -16.21
N LEU A 339 0.08 1.90 -15.60
CA LEU A 339 0.61 2.71 -14.51
C LEU A 339 1.24 3.95 -15.15
N PRO A 340 1.05 5.16 -14.60
CA PRO A 340 1.65 6.36 -15.16
C PRO A 340 3.18 6.19 -15.09
N ALA A 341 3.77 5.91 -16.24
CA ALA A 341 5.18 6.17 -16.47
C ALA A 341 5.25 7.67 -16.76
N ALA A 342 5.81 8.43 -15.83
CA ALA A 342 6.23 9.79 -16.12
C ALA A 342 7.40 9.68 -17.11
N SER A 343 7.14 10.00 -18.37
CA SER A 343 8.18 10.32 -19.33
C SER A 343 8.27 11.84 -19.39
N VAL A 344 9.32 12.39 -18.81
CA VAL A 344 9.95 13.64 -19.25
C VAL A 344 11.22 13.25 -19.98
#